data_AF-A0A834IZ97-F1
#
_entry.id   AF-A0A834IZ97-F1
#
_cell.length_a   1.000
_cell.length_b   1.000
_cell.length_c   1.000
_cell.angle_alpha   90.00
_cell.angle_beta   90.00
_cell.angle_gamma   90.00
#
_symmetry.space_group_name_H-M   'P 1'
#
loop_
_entity.id
_entity.type
_entity.pdbx_description
1 polymer ?
#
loop_
_entity_poly.entity_id
_entity_poly.type
_entity_poly.pdbx_seq_one_letter_code
_entity_poly.pdbx_strand_id
1 'polypeptide(L)'
;MYYINCGVYTGFIEELCNLKSRHPNSLFNPISNKKFSSTLWGPTLDSFDCIIKDVLLPEYEIGDWLVWSDMGAYGTSIVSKFNGFMPPEVLPFIRKSQWQDFCAIIGRNVNCHLFELE
;
A
#
# COMPACT_ATOMS: atom_id res chain seq x y z
N MET A 1 0.99 15.59 -11.50
CA MET A 1 1.01 14.14 -11.78
C MET A 1 2.09 13.54 -10.91
N TYR A 2 1.85 12.36 -10.34
CA TYR A 2 2.78 11.67 -9.45
C TYR A 2 2.97 10.22 -9.90
N TYR A 3 4.18 9.70 -9.77
CA TYR A 3 4.55 8.33 -10.09
C TYR A 3 5.05 7.66 -8.82
N ILE A 4 4.55 6.46 -8.52
CA ILE A 4 4.95 5.71 -7.32
C ILE A 4 5.54 4.34 -7.71
N ASN A 5 6.19 3.69 -6.75
CA ASN A 5 6.87 2.40 -6.96
C ASN A 5 5.94 1.17 -6.90
N CYS A 6 4.63 1.37 -6.85
CA CYS A 6 3.62 0.32 -6.85
C CYS A 6 2.52 0.68 -7.84
N GLY A 7 2.09 -0.27 -8.67
CA GLY A 7 1.14 -0.01 -9.76
C GLY A 7 -0.03 -0.97 -9.74
N VAL A 8 -0.85 -0.89 -10.80
CA VAL A 8 -1.99 -1.79 -10.97
C VAL A 8 -1.57 -3.26 -11.08
N TYR A 9 -0.34 -3.49 -11.54
CA TYR A 9 0.25 -4.82 -11.68
C TYR A 9 0.85 -5.39 -10.38
N THR A 10 1.16 -4.56 -9.38
CA THR A 10 1.88 -4.97 -8.16
C THR A 10 1.12 -4.73 -6.86
N GLY A 11 -0.05 -4.07 -6.90
CA GLY A 11 -0.89 -3.92 -5.72
C GLY A 11 -2.26 -3.29 -5.95
N PHE A 12 -2.50 -2.66 -7.10
CA PHE A 12 -3.73 -1.91 -7.41
C PHE A 12 -4.53 -2.53 -8.57
N ILE A 13 -4.62 -3.87 -8.62
CA ILE A 13 -5.30 -4.56 -9.73
C ILE A 13 -6.81 -4.25 -9.76
N GLU A 14 -7.41 -4.01 -8.60
CA GLU A 14 -8.83 -3.67 -8.49
C GLU A 14 -9.15 -2.33 -9.16
N GLU A 15 -8.19 -1.40 -9.18
CA GLU A 15 -8.28 -0.11 -9.83
C GLU A 15 -8.28 -0.28 -11.36
N LEU A 16 -7.41 -1.15 -11.91
CA LEU A 16 -7.43 -1.50 -13.34
C LEU A 16 -8.74 -2.19 -13.75
N CYS A 17 -9.27 -3.06 -12.89
CA CYS A 17 -10.55 -3.73 -13.12
C CYS A 17 -11.77 -2.84 -12.80
N ASN A 18 -11.55 -1.59 -12.36
CA ASN A 18 -12.59 -0.66 -11.94
C ASN A 18 -13.56 -1.23 -10.88
N LEU A 19 -13.04 -2.09 -9.99
CA LEU A 19 -13.79 -2.73 -8.91
C LEU A 19 -13.83 -1.86 -7.65
N LYS A 20 -12.74 -1.14 -7.38
CA LYS A 20 -12.61 -0.28 -6.20
C LYS A 20 -11.71 0.90 -6.51
N SER A 21 -12.11 2.09 -6.08
CA SER A 21 -11.28 3.28 -6.12
C SER A 21 -10.82 3.60 -4.69
N ARG A 22 -9.51 3.60 -4.45
CA ARG A 22 -8.93 3.93 -3.15
C ARG A 22 -8.13 5.22 -3.22
N HIS A 23 -8.39 6.09 -2.26
CA HIS A 23 -7.66 7.34 -2.10
C HIS A 23 -6.45 7.15 -1.19
N PRO A 24 -5.29 7.74 -1.55
CA PRO A 24 -4.13 7.74 -0.66
C PRO A 24 -4.38 8.64 0.55
N ASN A 25 -3.82 8.25 1.68
CA ASN A 25 -3.59 9.13 2.83
C ASN A 25 -2.13 9.57 2.84
N SER A 26 -1.86 10.82 3.21
CA SER A 26 -0.50 11.29 3.46
C SER A 26 0.01 10.65 4.76
N LEU A 27 1.23 10.10 4.76
CA LEU A 27 1.83 9.60 6.00
C LEU A 27 2.17 10.76 6.95
N PHE A 28 2.63 11.88 6.39
CA PHE A 28 3.00 13.09 7.10
C PHE A 28 2.01 14.21 6.83
N ASN A 29 1.93 15.17 7.76
CA ASN A 29 1.11 16.36 7.57
C ASN A 29 1.67 17.19 6.41
N PRO A 30 0.85 17.55 5.42
CA PRO A 30 1.30 18.37 4.31
C PRO A 30 1.67 19.77 4.79
N ILE A 31 2.66 20.39 4.14
CA ILE A 31 3.10 21.77 4.43
C ILE A 31 1.95 22.77 4.21
N SER A 32 1.04 22.45 3.28
CA SER A 32 -0.11 23.29 2.91
C SER A 32 -1.37 22.45 2.73
N ASN A 33 -2.52 23.03 3.10
CA ASN A 33 -3.84 22.43 2.87
C ASN A 33 -4.36 22.67 1.44
N LYS A 34 -3.62 23.38 0.59
CA LYS A 34 -4.00 23.62 -0.79
C LYS A 34 -3.94 22.30 -1.57
N LYS A 35 -4.99 22.01 -2.34
CA LYS A 35 -5.10 20.79 -3.16
C LYS A 35 -5.09 21.12 -4.64
N PHE A 36 -4.58 20.19 -5.43
CA PHE A 36 -4.42 20.31 -6.87
C PHE A 36 -4.98 19.07 -7.57
N SER A 37 -5.59 19.26 -8.74
CA SER A 37 -6.03 18.14 -9.57
C SER A 37 -4.81 17.33 -10.00
N SER A 38 -4.84 16.04 -9.66
CA SER A 38 -3.68 15.16 -9.74
C SER A 38 -4.06 13.78 -10.26
N THR A 39 -3.08 13.11 -10.84
CA THR A 39 -3.16 11.71 -11.28
C THR A 39 -1.98 10.95 -10.71
N LEU A 40 -2.25 9.78 -10.15
CA LEU A 40 -1.26 8.85 -9.61
C LEU A 40 -1.07 7.68 -10.57
N TRP A 41 0.18 7.45 -10.93
CA TRP A 41 0.62 6.42 -11.86
C TRP A 41 1.49 5.39 -11.14
N GLY A 42 1.41 4.15 -11.59
CA GLY A 42 2.38 3.13 -11.23
C GLY A 42 3.68 3.28 -12.00
N PRO A 43 4.64 2.38 -11.76
CA PRO A 43 6.02 2.52 -12.25
C PRO A 43 6.23 1.99 -13.66
N THR A 44 5.22 1.35 -14.27
CA THR A 44 5.40 0.69 -15.57
C THR A 44 5.30 1.68 -16.73
N LEU A 45 5.74 1.24 -17.91
CA LEU A 45 5.63 2.00 -19.16
C LEU A 45 4.27 1.76 -19.85
N ASP A 46 3.27 1.27 -19.11
CA ASP A 46 1.93 1.02 -19.62
C ASP A 46 0.99 2.19 -19.27
N SER A 47 0.30 2.70 -20.29
CA SER A 47 -0.72 3.74 -20.12
C SER A 47 -1.93 3.31 -19.27
N PHE A 48 -2.12 2.00 -19.06
CA PHE A 48 -3.13 1.46 -18.16
C PHE A 48 -2.66 1.38 -16.71
N ASP A 49 -1.38 1.61 -16.41
CA ASP A 49 -0.85 1.63 -15.05
C ASP A 49 -1.12 2.96 -14.34
N CYS A 50 -2.41 3.28 -14.28
CA CYS A 50 -2.94 4.46 -13.64
C CYS A 50 -3.80 4.03 -12.46
N ILE A 51 -3.42 4.45 -11.26
CA ILE A 51 -4.09 4.04 -10.01
C ILE A 51 -5.35 4.89 -9.79
N ILE A 52 -5.23 6.21 -9.94
CA ILE A 52 -6.35 7.14 -9.78
C ILE A 52 -6.13 8.41 -10.61
N LYS A 53 -7.18 8.84 -11.31
CA LYS A 53 -7.22 10.05 -12.13
C LYS A 53 -8.08 11.13 -11.48
N ASP A 54 -7.78 12.38 -11.78
CA ASP A 54 -8.61 13.55 -11.45
C ASP A 54 -8.93 13.68 -9.94
N VAL A 55 -7.96 13.35 -9.08
CA VAL A 55 -8.09 13.42 -7.62
C VAL A 55 -7.47 14.70 -7.08
N LEU A 56 -8.13 15.34 -6.11
CA LEU A 56 -7.59 16.49 -5.39
C LEU A 56 -6.64 16.04 -4.27
N LEU A 57 -5.35 16.28 -4.47
CA LEU A 57 -4.29 15.93 -3.53
C LEU A 57 -3.53 17.18 -3.08
N PRO A 58 -2.98 17.21 -1.84
CA PRO A 58 -1.98 18.22 -1.50
C PRO A 58 -0.74 18.06 -2.37
N GLU A 59 0.13 19.06 -2.35
CA GLU A 59 1.43 18.99 -3.02
C GLU A 59 2.33 17.98 -2.30
N TYR A 60 2.92 17.07 -3.08
CA TYR A 60 3.90 16.09 -2.62
C TYR A 60 5.22 16.27 -3.36
N GLU A 61 6.29 15.92 -2.68
CA GLU A 61 7.66 15.91 -3.21
C GLU A 61 8.17 14.48 -3.44
N ILE A 62 9.24 14.36 -4.22
CA ILE A 62 9.93 13.07 -4.40
C ILE A 62 10.45 12.60 -3.04
N GLY A 63 10.05 11.38 -2.66
CA GLY A 63 10.41 10.77 -1.37
C GLY A 63 9.29 10.81 -0.33
N ASP A 64 8.21 11.55 -0.58
CA ASP A 64 7.02 11.50 0.27
C ASP A 64 6.32 10.14 0.20
N TRP A 65 5.73 9.74 1.33
CA TRP A 65 5.04 8.46 1.46
C TRP A 65 3.53 8.63 1.43
N LEU A 66 2.89 7.81 0.60
CA LEU A 66 1.45 7.66 0.50
C LEU A 66 1.03 6.31 1.08
N VAL A 67 -0.08 6.29 1.82
CA VAL A 67 -0.57 5.12 2.53
C VAL A 67 -1.99 4.80 2.12
N TRP A 68 -2.25 3.53 1.82
CA TRP A 68 -3.58 3.02 1.56
C TRP A 68 -3.97 2.03 2.65
N SER A 69 -5.16 2.23 3.24
CA SER A 69 -5.79 1.24 4.10
C SER A 69 -6.53 0.19 3.25
N ASP A 70 -6.90 -0.92 3.89
CA ASP A 70 -7.82 -1.91 3.30
C ASP A 70 -7.31 -2.53 1.98
N MET A 71 -6.00 -2.81 1.94
CA MET A 71 -5.27 -3.45 0.82
C MET A 71 -5.06 -4.96 0.99
N GLY A 72 -5.65 -5.58 2.02
CA GLY A 72 -5.38 -6.98 2.37
C GLY A 72 -6.10 -8.02 1.51
N ALA A 73 -7.28 -7.70 0.98
CA ALA A 73 -8.06 -8.61 0.14
C ALA A 73 -7.75 -8.38 -1.34
N TYR A 74 -7.51 -9.45 -2.09
CA TYR A 74 -7.31 -9.44 -3.55
C TYR A 74 -6.19 -8.52 -4.08
N GLY A 75 -5.32 -7.99 -3.20
CA GLY A 75 -4.14 -7.22 -3.55
C GLY A 75 -2.96 -8.12 -3.93
N THR A 76 -2.17 -8.53 -2.94
CA THR A 76 -0.94 -9.32 -3.15
C THR A 76 -1.17 -10.70 -3.78
N SER A 77 -2.39 -11.23 -3.74
CA SER A 77 -2.73 -12.54 -4.31
C SER A 77 -2.78 -12.57 -5.85
N ILE A 78 -2.88 -11.41 -6.51
CA ILE A 78 -3.10 -11.29 -7.97
C ILE A 78 -2.00 -10.43 -8.62
N VAL A 79 -0.87 -10.25 -7.94
CA VAL A 79 0.25 -9.44 -8.44
C VAL A 79 1.03 -10.15 -9.54
N SER A 80 1.64 -9.37 -10.41
CA SER A 80 2.57 -9.84 -11.43
C SER A 80 3.91 -9.11 -11.32
N LYS A 81 4.94 -9.67 -11.94
CA LYS A 81 6.25 -9.01 -12.10
C LYS A 81 6.36 -8.31 -13.45
N PHE A 82 5.26 -7.76 -13.96
CA PHE A 82 5.23 -7.05 -15.23
C PHE A 82 6.24 -5.88 -15.20
N ASN A 83 6.93 -5.66 -16.32
CA ASN A 83 8.09 -4.75 -16.43
C ASN A 83 9.23 -4.99 -15.42
N GLY A 84 9.28 -6.14 -14.75
CA GLY A 84 10.34 -6.49 -13.80
C GLY A 84 10.18 -5.85 -12.41
N PHE A 85 9.07 -5.16 -12.14
CA PHE A 85 8.81 -4.60 -10.81
C PHE A 85 8.38 -5.69 -9.83
N MET A 86 8.99 -5.70 -8.65
CA MET A 86 8.68 -6.65 -7.61
C MET A 86 7.44 -6.21 -6.83
N PRO A 87 6.57 -7.15 -6.41
CA PRO A 87 5.49 -6.84 -5.47
C PRO A 87 6.04 -6.28 -4.15
N PRO A 88 5.25 -5.47 -3.42
CA PRO A 88 5.62 -4.99 -2.10
C PRO A 88 5.93 -6.13 -1.12
N GLU A 89 6.93 -5.93 -0.26
CA GLU A 89 7.22 -6.85 0.83
C GLU A 89 6.09 -6.82 1.87
N VAL A 90 5.71 -8.00 2.38
CA VAL A 90 4.70 -8.13 3.42
C VAL A 90 5.41 -8.41 4.74
N LEU A 91 5.32 -7.44 5.66
CA LEU A 91 5.87 -7.54 7.01
C LEU A 91 4.74 -7.86 8.00
N PRO A 92 4.52 -9.14 8.37
CA PRO A 92 3.50 -9.49 9.35
C PRO A 92 3.92 -9.04 10.75
N PHE A 93 2.99 -8.48 11.50
CA PHE A 93 3.18 -8.14 12.91
C PHE A 93 1.93 -8.53 13.71
N ILE A 94 2.12 -8.76 15.01
CA ILE A 94 1.05 -9.05 15.95
C ILE A 94 1.38 -8.41 17.29
N ARG A 95 0.36 -7.89 18.00
CA ARG A 95 0.58 -7.37 19.35
C ARG A 95 0.93 -8.51 20.30
N LYS A 96 1.80 -8.25 21.27
CA LYS A 96 2.22 -9.25 22.27
C LYS A 96 1.05 -9.91 22.99
N SER A 97 0.02 -9.14 23.36
CA SER A 97 -1.20 -9.69 23.99
C SER A 97 -1.94 -10.65 23.06
N GLN A 98 -2.16 -10.26 21.80
CA GLN A 98 -2.81 -11.11 20.80
C GLN A 98 -2.00 -12.37 20.48
N TRP A 99 -0.66 -12.28 20.53
CA TRP A 99 0.21 -13.45 20.38
C TRP A 99 0.08 -14.43 21.54
N GLN A 100 -0.05 -13.93 22.77
CA GLN A 100 -0.29 -14.77 23.95
C GLN A 100 -1.65 -15.48 23.86
N ASP A 101 -2.70 -14.75 23.47
CA ASP A 101 -4.03 -15.31 23.24
C ASP A 101 -3.97 -16.40 22.16
N PHE A 102 -3.28 -16.13 21.05
CA PHE A 102 -3.08 -17.10 19.98
C PHE A 102 -2.33 -18.35 20.46
N CYS A 103 -1.23 -18.20 21.20
CA CYS A 103 -0.48 -19.31 21.80
C CYS A 103 -1.34 -20.17 22.73
N ALA A 104 -2.20 -19.53 23.52
CA ALA A 104 -3.14 -20.22 24.40
C ALA A 104 -4.16 -21.06 23.62
N ILE A 105 -4.69 -20.53 22.51
CA ILE A 105 -5.62 -21.23 21.63
C ILE A 105 -4.96 -22.47 20.99
N ILE A 106 -3.73 -22.35 20.51
CA ILE A 106 -3.04 -23.45 19.82
C ILE A 106 -2.35 -24.44 20.79
N GLY A 107 -2.35 -24.15 22.10
CA GLY A 107 -1.71 -24.98 23.12
C GLY A 107 -0.19 -25.11 22.96
N ARG A 108 0.48 -24.14 22.33
CA ARG A 108 1.92 -24.13 22.09
C ARG A 108 2.51 -22.77 22.42
N ASN A 109 3.65 -22.77 23.12
CA ASN A 109 4.45 -21.56 23.30
C ASN A 109 5.53 -21.53 22.22
N VAL A 110 5.35 -20.66 21.22
CA VAL A 110 6.31 -20.48 20.14
C VAL A 110 7.10 -19.21 20.43
N ASN A 111 8.41 -19.36 20.64
CA ASN A 111 9.32 -18.23 20.72
C ASN A 111 9.44 -17.61 19.33
N CYS A 112 8.83 -16.44 19.14
CA CYS A 112 9.09 -15.60 17.98
C CYS A 112 10.19 -14.59 18.33
N HIS A 113 11.01 -14.25 17.33
CA HIS A 113 11.82 -13.04 17.40
C HIS A 113 10.88 -11.84 17.39
N LEU A 114 10.45 -11.42 18.58
CA LEU A 114 9.65 -10.23 18.78
C LEU A 114 10.57 -9.04 18.51
N PHE A 115 10.35 -8.36 17.40
CA PHE A 115 10.89 -7.01 17.24
C PHE A 115 10.09 -6.10 18.18
N GLU A 116 10.73 -5.65 19.25
CA GLU A 116 10.21 -4.56 20.07
C GLU A 116 10.40 -3.28 19.25
N LEU A 117 9.29 -2.73 18.75
CA LEU A 117 9.28 -1.37 18.23
C LEU A 117 9.33 -0.45 19.46
N GLU A 118 10.47 0.21 19.69
CA GLU A 118 10.65 1.25 20.72
C GLU A 118 9.72 2.46 20.49
#